data_AF-A0A366MM05-F1
#
_entry.id   AF-A0A366MM05-F1
#
_cell.length_a   1.000
_cell.length_b   1.000
_cell.length_c   1.000
_cell.angle_alpha   90.00
_cell.angle_beta   90.00
_cell.angle_gamma   90.00
#
_symmetry.space_group_name_H-M   'P 1'
#
loop_
_entity.id
_entity.type
_entity.pdbx_description
1 polymer ?
#
loop_
_entity_poly.entity_id
_entity_poly.type
_entity_poly.pdbx_seq_one_letter_code
_entity_poly.pdbx_strand_id
1 'polypeptide(L)' 'MLKDKLTIALKLRFEYYNIYEDKEESWHKKYKYHKLYKVVVKSFEYDFKDIAKIMPKLLLEEFKEKL' A
#
# COMPACT_ATOMS: atom_id res chain seq x y z
N MET A 1 11.10 1.65 11.31
CA MET A 1 11.93 2.26 10.24
C MET A 1 11.18 2.19 8.90
N LEU A 2 11.60 2.94 7.87
CA LEU A 2 10.93 2.97 6.56
C LEU A 2 10.81 1.57 5.92
N LYS A 3 11.78 0.69 6.17
CA LYS A 3 11.77 -0.73 5.77
C LYS A 3 10.57 -1.52 6.32
N ASP A 4 10.16 -1.26 7.57
CA ASP A 4 8.99 -1.91 8.18
C ASP A 4 7.71 -1.41 7.52
N LYS A 5 7.62 -0.11 7.24
CA LYS A 5 6.49 0.49 6.53
C LYS A 5 6.37 -0.09 5.12
N LEU A 6 7.48 -0.23 4.41
CA LEU A 6 7.53 -0.86 3.09
C LEU A 6 7.02 -2.29 3.12
N THR A 7 7.50 -3.09 4.07
CA THR A 7 7.07 -4.49 4.21
C THR A 7 5.58 -4.60 4.48
N ILE A 8 5.04 -3.76 5.38
CA ILE A 8 3.61 -3.76 5.72
C ILE A 8 2.78 -3.27 4.53
N ALA A 9 3.20 -2.21 3.83
CA ALA A 9 2.47 -1.66 2.68
C ALA A 9 2.41 -2.67 1.53
N LEU A 10 3.50 -3.38 1.25
CA LEU A 10 3.52 -4.45 0.24
C LEU A 10 2.60 -5.61 0.63
N LYS A 11 2.58 -6.02 1.90
CA LYS A 11 1.64 -7.04 2.39
C LYS A 11 0.18 -6.63 2.21
N LEU A 12 -0.14 -5.38 2.54
CA LEU A 12 -1.50 -4.84 2.39
C LEU A 12 -1.94 -4.77 0.92
N ARG A 13 -1.04 -4.36 0.01
CA ARG A 13 -1.31 -4.35 -1.43
C ARG A 13 -1.45 -5.77 -2.00
N PHE A 14 -0.63 -6.71 -1.53
CA PHE A 14 -0.75 -8.13 -1.88
C PHE A 14 -2.08 -8.71 -1.39
N GLU A 15 -2.47 -8.45 -0.15
CA GLU A 15 -3.77 -8.90 0.39
C GLU A 15 -4.94 -8.35 -0.43
N TYR A 16 -4.88 -7.07 -0.80
CA TYR A 16 -5.88 -6.48 -1.70
C TYR A 16 -5.98 -7.27 -3.00
N TYR A 17 -4.85 -7.41 -3.72
CA TYR A 17 -4.84 -8.02 -5.05
C TYR A 17 -5.35 -9.46 -5.04
N ASN A 18 -4.99 -10.25 -4.03
CA ASN A 18 -5.32 -11.68 -4.00
C ASN A 18 -6.69 -12.01 -3.40
N ILE A 19 -7.23 -11.15 -2.52
CA ILE A 19 -8.41 -11.49 -1.70
C ILE A 19 -9.56 -10.51 -1.91
N TYR A 20 -9.25 -9.24 -2.18
CA TYR A 20 -10.23 -8.16 -2.15
C TYR A 20 -10.32 -7.37 -3.45
N GLU A 21 -9.72 -7.81 -4.56
CA GLU A 21 -9.82 -7.11 -5.84
C GLU A 21 -11.29 -6.95 -6.26
N ASP A 22 -12.09 -8.02 -6.17
CA ASP A 22 -13.54 -7.96 -6.40
C ASP A 22 -14.36 -7.52 -5.16
N LYS A 23 -13.69 -7.17 -4.05
CA LYS A 23 -14.30 -6.80 -2.75
C LYS A 23 -13.67 -5.55 -2.16
N GLU A 24 -13.32 -4.60 -3.02
CA GLU A 24 -12.57 -3.39 -2.66
C GLU A 24 -13.20 -2.65 -1.46
N GLU A 25 -14.52 -2.52 -1.43
CA GLU A 25 -15.24 -1.87 -0.33
C GLU A 25 -14.98 -2.52 1.04
N SER A 26 -14.85 -3.85 1.07
CA SER A 26 -14.56 -4.59 2.31
C SER A 26 -13.14 -4.33 2.80
N TRP A 27 -12.19 -4.22 1.87
CA TRP A 27 -10.81 -3.87 2.19
C TRP A 27 -10.72 -2.46 2.77
N HIS A 28 -11.41 -1.48 2.16
CA HIS A 28 -11.47 -0.11 2.66
C HIS A 28 -12.09 -0.05 4.07
N LYS A 29 -13.20 -0.75 4.30
CA LYS A 29 -13.83 -0.82 5.63
C LYS A 29 -12.86 -1.36 6.69
N LYS A 30 -12.09 -2.39 6.36
CA LYS A 30 -11.11 -3.02 7.26
C LYS A 30 -9.91 -2.12 7.55
N TYR A 31 -9.38 -1.41 6.55
CA TYR A 31 -8.08 -0.73 6.64
C TYR A 31 -8.12 0.80 6.63
N LYS A 32 -9.28 1.45 6.50
CA LYS A 32 -9.41 2.92 6.45
C LYS A 32 -8.70 3.71 7.56
N TYR A 33 -8.49 3.11 8.73
CA TYR A 33 -7.79 3.74 9.86
C TYR A 33 -6.31 3.33 9.98
N HIS A 34 -5.81 2.49 9.08
CA HIS A 34 -4.42 2.06 9.10
C HIS A 34 -3.50 3.22 8.67
N LYS A 35 -2.37 3.40 9.35
CA LYS A 35 -1.41 4.50 9.08
C LYS A 35 -0.84 4.54 7.65
N LEU A 36 -0.84 3.40 6.96
CA LEU A 36 -0.37 3.27 5.57
C LEU A 36 -1.51 3.24 4.54
N TYR A 37 -2.76 3.41 4.99
CA TYR A 37 -3.94 3.29 4.13
C TYR A 37 -3.83 4.17 2.88
N LYS A 38 -3.55 5.47 3.06
CA LYS A 38 -3.42 6.42 1.94
C LYS A 38 -2.37 5.98 0.91
N VAL A 39 -1.21 5.52 1.37
CA VAL A 39 -0.11 5.04 0.52
C VAL A 39 -0.54 3.81 -0.29
N VAL A 40 -1.19 2.84 0.38
CA VAL A 40 -1.63 1.62 -0.30
C VAL A 40 -2.74 1.90 -1.29
N VAL A 41 -3.71 2.76 -0.96
CA VAL A 41 -4.78 3.17 -1.89
C VAL A 41 -4.18 3.89 -3.11
N LYS A 42 -3.24 4.81 -2.92
CA LYS A 42 -2.54 5.48 -4.03
C LYS A 42 -1.79 4.47 -4.92
N SER A 43 -1.30 3.36 -4.36
CA SER A 43 -0.67 2.30 -5.14
C SER A 43 -1.63 1.52 -6.05
N PHE A 44 -2.95 1.68 -5.90
CA PHE A 44 -3.94 1.02 -6.76
C PHE A 44 -4.01 1.62 -8.16
N GLU A 45 -3.52 2.85 -8.33
CA GLU A 45 -3.38 3.53 -9.64
C GLU A 45 -2.27 2.91 -10.52
N TYR A 46 -1.48 2.00 -9.97
CA TYR A 46 -0.35 1.35 -10.65
C TYR A 46 -0.59 -0.16 -10.77
N ASP A 47 -0.05 -0.75 -11.86
CA ASP A 47 -0.08 -2.20 -12.07
C ASP A 47 0.58 -2.91 -10.89
N PHE A 48 -0.03 -4.02 -10.46
CA PHE A 48 0.48 -4.85 -9.38
C PHE A 48 1.93 -5.30 -9.61
N LYS A 49 2.32 -5.52 -10.87
CA LYS A 49 3.70 -5.91 -11.23
C LYS A 49 4.74 -4.86 -10.87
N ASP A 50 4.35 -3.59 -10.80
CA ASP A 50 5.24 -2.46 -10.51
C ASP A 50 5.30 -2.10 -9.02
N ILE A 51 4.55 -2.77 -8.14
CA ILE A 51 4.39 -2.31 -6.75
C ILE A 51 5.72 -2.29 -5.99
N ALA A 52 6.65 -3.21 -6.29
CA ALA A 52 7.95 -3.26 -5.63
C ALA A 52 8.78 -2.00 -5.93
N LYS A 53 8.57 -1.38 -7.10
CA LYS A 53 9.25 -0.15 -7.53
C LYS A 53 8.51 1.11 -7.08
N ILE A 54 7.17 1.08 -7.05
CA ILE A 54 6.35 2.24 -6.75
C ILE A 54 6.15 2.44 -5.24
N MET A 55 5.92 1.37 -4.48
CA MET A 55 5.62 1.46 -3.04
C MET A 55 6.69 2.22 -2.23
N PRO A 56 8.01 2.02 -2.46
CA PRO A 56 9.02 2.82 -1.78
C PRO A 56 8.90 4.31 -2.10
N LYS A 57 8.61 4.68 -3.35
CA LYS A 57 8.47 6.09 -3.77
C LYS A 57 7.27 6.75 -3.07
N LEU A 58 6.13 6.07 -3.04
CA LEU A 58 4.94 6.57 -2.36
C LEU A 58 5.16 6.75 -0.85
N LEU A 59 5.95 5.86 -0.23
CA LEU A 59 6.31 5.99 1.19
C LEU A 59 7.25 7.17 1.45
N LEU A 60 8.23 7.41 0.56
CA LEU A 60 9.11 8.58 0.62
C LEU A 60 8.32 9.88 0.48
N GLU A 61 7.36 9.93 -0.44
CA GLU A 61 6.48 11.08 -0.65
C GLU A 61 5.62 11.39 0.59
N GLU A 62 4.96 10.37 1.16
CA GLU A 62 4.03 10.56 2.28
C GLU A 62 4.76 10.90 3.58
N PHE A 63 5.83 10.16 3.90
CA PHE A 63 6.50 10.29 5.20
C PHE A 63 7.68 11.25 5.19
N LYS A 64 8.12 11.73 4.00
CA LYS A 64 9.32 12.57 3.82
C LYS A 64 10.58 11.98 4.46
N GLU A 65 10.57 10.67 4.75
CA GLU A 65 11.71 9.93 5.26
C GLU A 65 12.65 9.65 4.08
N LYS A 66 13.97 9.69 4.27
CA LYS A 66 14.93 9.22 3.26
C LYS A 66 15.19 7.73 3.49
N LEU A 67 15.32 6.96 2.40
CA LEU A 67 15.78 5.56 2.41
C LEU A 67 17.23 5.48 2.88
#